data_AF-A0A7S2TF18-F1
#
_entry.id   AF-A0A7S2TF18-F1
#
_cell.length_a   1.000
_cell.length_b   1.000
_cell.length_c   1.000
_cell.angle_alpha   90.00
_cell.angle_beta   90.00
_cell.angle_gamma   90.00
#
_symmetry.space_group_name_H-M   'P 1'
#
loop_
_entity.id
_entity.type
_entity.pdbx_description
1 polymer ?
#
loop_
_entity_poly.entity_id
_entity_poly.type
_entity_poly.pdbx_seq_one_letter_code
_entity_poly.pdbx_strand_id
1 'polypeptide(L)'
;GDNKKRKYEKNWTLATYGVCCIKASTFCMFLFVVVSLVSAIIHEKSKHILNVEQQEKYANALWLPAAFDRAKHYYSQHEAGFWLRRSLSEASRKDYEHATKYFEEQLPYFEQSFKNYPLHLHWSSLELPRTVSFHDLINQRGKKLVRNLFEHNWEDYKIEKDKCSMFEFLGGNGLPHVPWVSILRYNINKENNKPVNDNTNSVQEGEDHARYYQNLTAMLTRMKQILSSATEFPMFIKSCHITTGAAKSVYRIMDKSHVQQRWPEIESWAYRMWRYRSNDWERQWAIPFNTLTAQLQPGFMIQGPWMANRKENPVEIKVEVIWGRAYLAFVSTGRCGGDTIILRDGTVTRYTDSLMQNILHQGHADPCYQWIVDEGHLPRAWFMAESAARLMGIDAIRIDIFLLRGDPMASVINEDSLSSGAEYRWHFQHMANLWAMGHSLKKYQVVDPQVDSHRWFRGKDFYTTKIAKCNYTLSSSLSKPACASTPVHV
;
A
#
# COMPACT_ATOMS: atom_id res chain seq x y z
N GLY A 1 8.14 -69.20 -24.00
CA GLY A 1 7.89 -68.23 -25.08
C GLY A 1 7.11 -67.02 -24.60
N ASP A 2 5.96 -67.20 -23.93
CA ASP A 2 4.94 -66.15 -23.82
C ASP A 2 5.10 -65.10 -22.70
N ASN A 3 5.87 -65.37 -21.64
CA ASN A 3 6.01 -64.39 -20.53
C ASN A 3 6.98 -63.25 -20.81
N LYS A 4 7.88 -63.37 -21.79
CA LYS A 4 8.76 -62.24 -22.21
C LYS A 4 8.04 -61.25 -23.13
N LYS A 5 7.03 -61.69 -23.89
CA LYS A 5 6.29 -60.83 -24.84
C LYS A 5 5.36 -59.83 -24.11
N ARG A 6 4.65 -60.27 -23.07
CA ARG A 6 3.78 -59.40 -22.25
C ARG A 6 4.51 -58.30 -21.46
N LYS A 7 5.78 -58.51 -21.10
CA LYS A 7 6.57 -57.50 -20.36
C LYS A 7 7.07 -56.37 -21.26
N TYR A 8 7.29 -56.64 -22.55
CA TYR A 8 7.67 -55.61 -23.53
C TYR A 8 6.48 -54.75 -23.98
N GLU A 9 5.29 -55.33 -24.15
CA GLU A 9 4.10 -54.59 -24.58
C GLU A 9 3.58 -53.58 -23.53
N LYS A 10 3.72 -53.89 -22.23
CA LYS A 10 3.35 -52.96 -21.12
C LYS A 10 4.28 -51.74 -21.01
N ASN A 11 5.55 -51.89 -21.38
CA ASN A 11 6.51 -50.78 -21.32
C ASN A 11 6.35 -49.81 -22.50
N TRP A 12 5.92 -50.29 -23.67
CA TRP A 12 5.65 -49.45 -24.83
C TRP A 12 4.41 -48.56 -24.65
N THR A 13 3.38 -49.05 -23.97
CA THR A 13 2.16 -48.29 -23.69
C THR A 13 2.41 -47.15 -22.70
N LEU A 14 3.16 -47.37 -21.62
CA LEU A 14 3.51 -46.31 -20.68
C LEU A 14 4.39 -45.21 -21.30
N ALA A 15 5.33 -45.57 -22.17
CA ALA A 15 6.18 -44.60 -22.87
C ALA A 15 5.40 -43.74 -23.88
N THR A 16 4.45 -44.33 -24.61
CA THR A 16 3.62 -43.57 -25.58
C THR A 16 2.60 -42.65 -24.89
N TYR A 17 1.99 -43.08 -23.78
CA TYR A 17 1.12 -42.21 -22.98
C TYR A 17 1.91 -41.03 -22.37
N GLY A 18 3.13 -41.26 -21.87
CA GLY A 18 3.99 -40.20 -21.34
C GLY A 18 4.35 -39.14 -22.40
N VAL A 19 4.71 -39.57 -23.61
CA VAL A 19 5.05 -38.64 -24.72
C VAL A 19 3.82 -37.86 -25.19
N CYS A 20 2.63 -38.47 -25.25
CA CYS A 20 1.40 -37.76 -25.59
C CYS A 20 0.99 -36.73 -24.53
N CYS A 21 1.07 -37.06 -23.23
CA CYS A 21 0.78 -36.10 -22.16
C CYS A 21 1.78 -34.93 -22.14
N ILE A 22 3.07 -35.19 -22.38
CA ILE A 22 4.07 -34.12 -22.48
C ILE A 22 3.75 -33.22 -23.66
N LYS A 23 3.52 -33.76 -24.87
CA LYS A 23 3.22 -32.96 -26.07
C LYS A 23 1.91 -32.17 -25.94
N ALA A 24 0.86 -32.76 -25.37
CA ALA A 24 -0.38 -32.07 -25.10
C ALA A 24 -0.18 -30.92 -24.09
N SER A 25 0.60 -31.14 -23.02
CA SER A 25 0.92 -30.09 -22.05
C SER A 25 1.74 -28.96 -22.66
N THR A 26 2.70 -29.27 -23.55
CA THR A 26 3.52 -28.26 -24.23
C THR A 26 2.69 -27.47 -25.23
N PHE A 27 1.77 -28.13 -25.96
CA PHE A 27 0.84 -27.46 -26.87
C PHE A 27 -0.15 -26.55 -26.13
N CYS A 28 -0.72 -27.01 -25.01
CA CYS A 28 -1.61 -26.18 -24.18
C CYS A 28 -0.86 -24.98 -23.59
N MET A 29 0.37 -25.15 -23.12
CA MET A 29 1.22 -24.05 -22.67
C MET A 29 1.55 -23.07 -23.80
N PHE A 30 1.88 -23.57 -24.99
CA PHE A 30 2.15 -22.73 -26.16
C PHE A 30 0.90 -21.93 -26.58
N LEU A 31 -0.26 -22.59 -26.65
CA LEU A 31 -1.53 -21.93 -26.98
C LEU A 31 -1.88 -20.85 -25.95
N PHE A 32 -1.67 -21.13 -24.66
CA PHE A 32 -1.88 -20.17 -23.59
C PHE A 32 -0.94 -18.95 -23.72
N VAL A 33 0.34 -19.18 -24.05
CA VAL A 33 1.32 -18.10 -24.30
C VAL A 33 0.91 -17.26 -25.50
N VAL A 34 0.50 -17.88 -26.62
CA VAL A 34 0.07 -17.17 -27.83
C VAL A 34 -1.19 -16.32 -27.57
N VAL A 35 -2.21 -16.89 -26.91
CA VAL A 35 -3.45 -16.16 -26.57
C VAL A 35 -3.15 -14.99 -25.64
N SER A 36 -2.25 -15.18 -24.67
CA SER A 36 -1.82 -14.11 -23.75
C SER A 36 -1.07 -13.00 -24.47
N LEU A 37 -0.17 -13.34 -25.39
CA LEU A 37 0.58 -12.37 -26.22
C LEU A 37 -0.34 -11.55 -27.12
N VAL A 38 -1.26 -12.21 -27.83
CA VAL A 38 -2.23 -11.52 -28.70
C VAL A 38 -3.12 -10.58 -27.88
N SER A 39 -3.59 -11.02 -26.72
CA SER A 39 -4.40 -10.21 -25.81
C SER A 39 -3.64 -8.97 -25.31
N ALA A 40 -2.36 -9.11 -24.95
CA ALA A 40 -1.52 -8.00 -24.53
C ALA A 40 -1.29 -6.98 -25.65
N ILE A 41 -1.06 -7.43 -26.89
CA ILE A 41 -0.88 -6.55 -28.05
C ILE A 41 -2.17 -5.76 -28.36
N ILE A 42 -3.33 -6.41 -28.27
CA ILE A 42 -4.64 -5.74 -28.47
C ILE A 42 -4.86 -4.68 -27.38
N HIS A 43 -4.58 -5.01 -26.12
CA HIS A 43 -4.74 -4.10 -24.99
C HIS A 43 -3.82 -2.87 -25.10
N GLU A 44 -2.57 -3.05 -25.52
CA GLU A 44 -1.63 -1.93 -25.66
C GLU A 44 -2.04 -0.99 -26.81
N LYS A 45 -2.52 -1.54 -27.92
CA LYS A 45 -3.02 -0.72 -29.04
C LYS A 45 -4.31 0.04 -28.70
N SER A 46 -5.18 -0.50 -27.85
CA SER A 46 -6.45 0.15 -27.50
C SER A 46 -6.30 1.32 -26.53
N LYS A 47 -5.26 1.32 -25.67
CA LYS A 47 -4.94 2.44 -24.76
C LYS A 47 -4.75 3.79 -25.47
N HIS A 48 -4.25 3.77 -26.71
CA HIS A 48 -3.93 5.01 -27.45
C HIS A 48 -5.10 5.60 -28.23
N ILE A 49 -6.23 4.87 -28.36
CA ILE A 49 -7.32 5.24 -29.28
C ILE A 49 -8.58 5.72 -28.53
N LEU A 50 -8.77 5.29 -27.28
CA LEU A 50 -10.03 5.50 -26.55
C LEU A 50 -9.95 6.69 -25.57
N ASN A 51 -11.00 7.52 -25.54
CA ASN A 51 -11.15 8.56 -24.51
C ASN A 51 -11.54 7.94 -23.14
N VAL A 52 -11.45 8.70 -22.05
CA VAL A 52 -11.61 8.20 -20.66
C VAL A 52 -12.96 7.48 -20.43
N GLU A 53 -14.05 8.00 -20.99
CA GLU A 53 -15.38 7.41 -20.85
C GLU A 53 -15.52 6.12 -21.67
N GLN A 54 -14.90 6.07 -22.86
CA GLN A 54 -14.79 4.86 -23.64
C GLN A 54 -13.85 3.84 -23.01
N GLN A 55 -12.80 4.27 -22.30
CA GLN A 55 -11.91 3.39 -21.53
C GLN A 55 -12.66 2.74 -20.37
N GLU A 56 -13.52 3.46 -19.65
CA GLU A 56 -14.40 2.87 -18.62
C GLU A 56 -15.39 1.87 -19.24
N LYS A 57 -16.00 2.22 -20.39
CA LYS A 57 -16.94 1.34 -21.08
C LYS A 57 -16.26 0.11 -21.70
N TYR A 58 -15.03 0.26 -22.23
CA TYR A 58 -14.20 -0.84 -22.74
C TYR A 58 -13.62 -1.71 -21.62
N ALA A 59 -13.23 -1.14 -20.49
CA ALA A 59 -12.82 -1.90 -19.31
C ALA A 59 -13.96 -2.79 -18.82
N ASN A 60 -15.21 -2.33 -18.95
CA ASN A 60 -16.40 -3.12 -18.64
C ASN A 60 -16.76 -4.15 -19.74
N ALA A 61 -16.41 -3.92 -21.01
CA ALA A 61 -16.80 -4.76 -22.15
C ALA A 61 -15.75 -5.80 -22.57
N LEU A 62 -14.46 -5.49 -22.43
CA LEU A 62 -13.34 -6.41 -22.66
C LEU A 62 -12.91 -6.99 -21.31
N TRP A 63 -13.76 -7.85 -20.75
CA TRP A 63 -13.32 -8.82 -19.75
C TRP A 63 -12.30 -9.77 -20.41
N LEU A 64 -11.05 -9.35 -20.55
CA LEU A 64 -9.98 -10.28 -20.20
C LEU A 64 -10.29 -10.63 -18.76
N PRO A 65 -10.64 -11.89 -18.43
CA PRO A 65 -11.18 -12.21 -17.13
C PRO A 65 -10.24 -11.64 -16.08
N ALA A 66 -10.78 -11.07 -14.99
CA ALA A 66 -10.01 -10.60 -13.84
C ALA A 66 -8.90 -11.59 -13.41
N ALA A 67 -9.02 -12.86 -13.82
CA ALA A 67 -7.95 -13.84 -13.92
C ALA A 67 -6.60 -13.36 -14.46
N PHE A 68 -6.47 -12.39 -15.39
CA PHE A 68 -5.17 -11.98 -15.96
C PHE A 68 -4.37 -11.00 -15.08
N ASP A 69 -5.01 -9.99 -14.48
CA ASP A 69 -4.33 -9.12 -13.52
C ASP A 69 -4.28 -9.74 -12.12
N ARG A 70 -5.31 -10.53 -11.75
CA ARG A 70 -5.16 -11.52 -10.67
C ARG A 70 -3.97 -12.39 -10.97
N ALA A 71 -3.78 -12.91 -12.18
CA ALA A 71 -2.62 -13.72 -12.53
C ALA A 71 -1.30 -12.98 -12.31
N LYS A 72 -1.15 -11.68 -12.61
CA LYS A 72 0.12 -10.99 -12.34
C LYS A 72 0.49 -11.00 -10.85
N HIS A 73 -0.47 -10.65 -9.99
CA HIS A 73 -0.28 -10.62 -8.53
C HIS A 73 -0.34 -12.02 -7.88
N TYR A 74 -1.06 -12.95 -8.47
CA TYR A 74 -1.25 -14.33 -8.01
C TYR A 74 -0.09 -15.20 -8.46
N TYR A 75 0.35 -15.13 -9.72
CA TYR A 75 1.50 -15.89 -10.21
C TYR A 75 2.80 -15.47 -9.56
N SER A 76 2.99 -14.20 -9.19
CA SER A 76 4.19 -13.75 -8.47
C SER A 76 4.31 -14.39 -7.07
N GLN A 77 3.20 -14.82 -6.46
CA GLN A 77 3.18 -15.47 -5.14
C GLN A 77 2.83 -16.97 -5.18
N HIS A 78 2.29 -17.48 -6.28
CA HIS A 78 1.93 -18.89 -6.41
C HIS A 78 3.19 -19.76 -6.51
N GLU A 79 3.24 -20.85 -5.74
CA GLU A 79 4.40 -21.74 -5.66
C GLU A 79 4.87 -22.23 -7.04
N ALA A 80 3.95 -22.62 -7.92
CA ALA A 80 4.32 -23.06 -9.28
C ALA A 80 5.03 -21.96 -10.10
N GLY A 81 4.53 -20.72 -10.05
CA GLY A 81 5.16 -19.58 -10.72
C GLY A 81 6.51 -19.25 -10.10
N PHE A 82 6.61 -19.38 -8.78
CA PHE A 82 7.84 -19.19 -8.02
C PHE A 82 8.93 -20.18 -8.44
N TRP A 83 8.62 -21.47 -8.47
CA TRP A 83 9.55 -22.52 -8.89
C TRP A 83 9.96 -22.38 -10.36
N LEU A 84 9.02 -22.03 -11.23
CA LEU A 84 9.29 -21.79 -12.63
C LEU A 84 10.29 -20.62 -12.79
N ARG A 85 10.01 -19.46 -12.21
CA ARG A 85 10.91 -18.28 -12.28
C ARG A 85 12.31 -18.58 -11.78
N ARG A 86 12.42 -19.29 -10.66
CA ARG A 86 13.70 -19.70 -10.07
C ARG A 86 14.50 -20.63 -10.99
N SER A 87 13.80 -21.49 -11.75
CA SER A 87 14.44 -22.49 -12.60
C SER A 87 14.82 -21.96 -13.99
N LEU A 88 14.14 -20.91 -14.47
CA LEU A 88 14.30 -20.40 -15.83
C LEU A 88 15.52 -19.49 -16.03
N SER A 89 16.13 -18.96 -14.96
CA SER A 89 17.28 -18.07 -15.09
C SER A 89 18.21 -18.09 -13.89
N GLU A 90 19.51 -18.13 -14.17
CA GLU A 90 20.56 -18.00 -13.15
C GLU A 90 20.51 -16.66 -12.40
N ALA A 91 20.22 -15.55 -13.10
CA ALA A 91 20.12 -14.23 -12.47
C ALA A 91 18.95 -14.17 -11.47
N SER A 92 17.77 -14.63 -11.90
CA SER A 92 16.58 -14.80 -11.06
C SER A 92 16.87 -15.64 -9.81
N ARG A 93 17.58 -16.77 -9.99
CA ARG A 93 18.01 -17.63 -8.87
C ARG A 93 18.94 -16.90 -7.91
N LYS A 94 19.92 -16.14 -8.42
CA LYS A 94 20.85 -15.35 -7.60
C LYS A 94 20.11 -14.28 -6.78
N ASP A 95 19.13 -13.61 -7.38
CA ASP A 95 18.31 -12.62 -6.65
C ASP A 95 17.46 -13.26 -5.56
N TYR A 96 16.93 -14.46 -5.82
CA TYR A 96 16.22 -15.23 -4.79
C TYR A 96 17.15 -15.67 -3.65
N GLU A 97 18.34 -16.17 -3.97
CA GLU A 97 19.36 -16.54 -2.97
C GLU A 97 19.79 -15.32 -2.14
N HIS A 98 19.95 -14.16 -2.78
CA HIS A 98 20.25 -12.91 -2.10
C HIS A 98 19.11 -12.48 -1.17
N ALA A 99 17.86 -12.50 -1.63
CA ALA A 99 16.69 -12.17 -0.80
C ALA A 99 16.55 -13.13 0.40
N THR A 100 16.87 -14.41 0.21
CA THR A 100 16.86 -15.42 1.28
C THR A 100 17.93 -15.12 2.32
N LYS A 101 19.17 -14.88 1.87
CA LYS A 101 20.27 -14.52 2.76
C LYS A 101 19.96 -13.25 3.55
N TYR A 102 19.44 -12.20 2.89
CA TYR A 102 19.01 -10.97 3.55
C TYR A 102 17.93 -11.23 4.61
N PHE A 103 16.92 -12.06 4.30
CA PHE A 103 15.89 -12.44 5.26
C PHE A 103 16.48 -13.15 6.48
N GLU A 104 17.38 -14.11 6.29
CA GLU A 104 18.06 -14.83 7.36
C GLU A 104 18.88 -13.88 8.26
N GLU A 105 19.58 -12.92 7.65
CA GLU A 105 20.32 -11.88 8.36
C GLU A 105 19.40 -10.92 9.15
N GLN A 106 18.20 -10.62 8.63
CA GLN A 106 17.24 -9.77 9.32
C GLN A 106 16.46 -10.49 10.42
N LEU A 107 16.32 -11.81 10.34
CA LEU A 107 15.45 -12.60 11.21
C LEU A 107 15.70 -12.37 12.72
N PRO A 108 16.94 -12.39 13.25
CA PRO A 108 17.17 -12.17 14.68
C PRO A 108 16.68 -10.80 15.17
N TYR A 109 16.76 -9.76 14.32
CA TYR A 109 16.30 -8.43 14.67
C TYR A 109 14.77 -8.35 14.72
N PHE A 110 14.07 -9.05 13.84
CA PHE A 110 12.61 -9.16 13.90
C PHE A 110 12.17 -9.97 15.12
N GLU A 111 12.86 -11.07 15.43
CA GLU A 111 12.62 -11.85 16.65
C GLU A 111 12.73 -11.02 17.92
N GLN A 112 13.71 -10.12 17.98
CA GLN A 112 13.82 -9.17 19.08
C GLN A 112 12.70 -8.12 19.04
N SER A 113 12.33 -7.63 17.86
CA SER A 113 11.32 -6.59 17.69
C SER A 113 9.95 -7.06 18.16
N PHE A 114 9.44 -8.19 17.67
CA PHE A 114 8.09 -8.64 18.04
C PHE A 114 7.99 -9.13 19.48
N LYS A 115 9.07 -9.59 20.12
CA LYS A 115 9.07 -9.98 21.56
C LYS A 115 8.66 -8.85 22.51
N ASN A 116 8.94 -7.62 22.12
CA ASN A 116 8.71 -6.43 22.95
C ASN A 116 7.79 -5.43 22.26
N TYR A 117 7.09 -5.85 21.20
CA TYR A 117 6.27 -4.94 20.43
C TYR A 117 4.92 -4.74 21.13
N PRO A 118 4.54 -3.49 21.47
CA PRO A 118 3.23 -3.17 22.03
C PRO A 118 2.20 -3.17 20.90
N LEU A 119 1.61 -4.33 20.65
CA LEU A 119 0.58 -4.50 19.63
C LEU A 119 -0.77 -4.08 20.21
N HIS A 120 -1.50 -3.17 19.55
CA HIS A 120 -2.84 -2.84 20.03
C HIS A 120 -3.76 -4.06 19.90
N LEU A 121 -4.70 -4.18 20.85
CA LEU A 121 -5.70 -5.25 20.90
C LEU A 121 -6.41 -5.44 19.55
N HIS A 122 -6.72 -4.33 18.87
CA HIS A 122 -7.30 -4.26 17.53
C HIS A 122 -6.58 -5.10 16.47
N TRP A 123 -5.26 -5.22 16.56
CA TRP A 123 -4.40 -5.92 15.59
C TRP A 123 -3.97 -7.31 16.08
N SER A 124 -4.27 -7.68 17.31
CA SER A 124 -3.91 -8.97 17.92
C SER A 124 -4.74 -10.14 17.39
N SER A 125 -4.29 -11.38 17.61
CA SER A 125 -5.10 -12.59 17.33
C SER A 125 -5.53 -12.70 15.85
N LEU A 126 -4.61 -12.43 14.92
CA LEU A 126 -4.85 -12.65 13.50
C LEU A 126 -4.95 -14.16 13.21
N GLU A 127 -6.02 -14.59 12.56
CA GLU A 127 -6.17 -15.97 12.11
C GLU A 127 -5.20 -16.24 10.95
N LEU A 128 -4.23 -17.13 11.16
CA LEU A 128 -3.24 -17.46 10.14
C LEU A 128 -3.80 -18.45 9.12
N PRO A 129 -3.62 -18.22 7.80
CA PRO A 129 -3.99 -19.18 6.79
C PRO A 129 -3.10 -20.42 6.85
N ARG A 130 -3.57 -21.55 6.29
CA ARG A 130 -2.78 -22.80 6.20
C ARG A 130 -1.48 -22.60 5.42
N THR A 131 -1.59 -21.90 4.29
CA THR A 131 -0.48 -21.47 3.45
C THR A 131 -0.31 -19.97 3.63
N VAL A 132 0.83 -19.55 4.16
CA VAL A 132 1.11 -18.15 4.44
C VAL A 132 1.57 -17.45 3.17
N SER A 133 0.72 -16.57 2.63
CA SER A 133 1.08 -15.59 1.62
C SER A 133 0.81 -14.17 2.14
N PHE A 134 1.51 -13.18 1.57
CA PHE A 134 1.35 -11.79 2.00
C PHE A 134 -0.07 -11.29 1.76
N HIS A 135 -0.66 -11.64 0.63
CA HIS A 135 -2.03 -11.26 0.29
C HIS A 135 -3.09 -11.98 1.13
N ASP A 136 -2.86 -13.25 1.50
CA ASP A 136 -3.76 -13.95 2.41
C ASP A 136 -3.74 -13.30 3.79
N LEU A 137 -2.58 -12.86 4.28
CA LEU A 137 -2.49 -12.12 5.56
C LEU A 137 -3.25 -10.79 5.50
N ILE A 138 -3.15 -10.03 4.39
CA ILE A 138 -3.96 -8.82 4.18
C ILE A 138 -5.46 -9.15 4.22
N ASN A 139 -5.88 -10.22 3.54
CA ASN A 139 -7.28 -10.65 3.54
C ASN A 139 -7.77 -11.04 4.94
N GLN A 140 -6.97 -11.80 5.69
CA GLN A 140 -7.31 -12.16 7.07
C GLN A 140 -7.39 -10.92 7.98
N ARG A 141 -6.49 -9.95 7.80
CA ARG A 141 -6.56 -8.67 8.50
C ARG A 141 -7.85 -7.93 8.17
N GLY A 142 -8.20 -7.84 6.89
CA GLY A 142 -9.44 -7.19 6.46
C GLY A 142 -10.67 -7.83 7.11
N LYS A 143 -10.76 -9.17 7.12
CA LYS A 143 -11.85 -9.89 7.79
C LYS A 143 -11.92 -9.60 9.29
N LYS A 144 -10.76 -9.57 9.95
CA LYS A 144 -10.68 -9.22 11.36
C LYS A 144 -11.13 -7.78 11.62
N LEU A 145 -10.72 -6.83 10.80
CA LEU A 145 -11.16 -5.42 10.91
C LEU A 145 -12.68 -5.28 10.73
N VAL A 146 -13.27 -6.03 9.80
CA VAL A 146 -14.74 -6.08 9.64
C VAL A 146 -15.41 -6.62 10.91
N ARG A 147 -14.87 -7.71 11.47
CA ARG A 147 -15.36 -8.28 12.73
C ARG A 147 -15.28 -7.27 13.87
N ASN A 148 -14.12 -6.66 14.06
CA ASN A 148 -13.87 -5.63 15.09
C ASN A 148 -14.86 -4.44 14.96
N LEU A 149 -15.14 -4.00 13.73
CA LEU A 149 -16.11 -2.93 13.49
C LEU A 149 -17.52 -3.33 13.95
N PHE A 150 -18.01 -4.50 13.57
CA PHE A 150 -19.38 -4.90 13.88
C PHE A 150 -19.57 -5.41 15.31
N GLU A 151 -18.55 -6.00 15.92
CA GLU A 151 -18.62 -6.54 17.29
C GLU A 151 -18.27 -5.50 18.37
N HIS A 152 -17.38 -4.57 18.06
CA HIS A 152 -16.82 -3.63 19.05
C HIS A 152 -16.94 -2.16 18.65
N ASN A 153 -17.42 -1.86 17.44
CA ASN A 153 -17.44 -0.51 16.87
C ASN A 153 -16.04 0.13 16.80
N TRP A 154 -15.00 -0.69 16.60
CA TRP A 154 -13.63 -0.23 16.43
C TRP A 154 -13.36 0.18 14.99
N GLU A 155 -12.89 1.40 14.77
CA GLU A 155 -12.69 1.99 13.45
C GLU A 155 -11.21 2.09 13.05
N ASP A 156 -10.34 1.19 13.53
CA ASP A 156 -8.89 1.22 13.25
C ASP A 156 -8.54 1.22 11.76
N TYR A 157 -9.39 0.66 10.91
CA TYR A 157 -9.19 0.70 9.45
C TYR A 157 -9.12 2.12 8.88
N LYS A 158 -9.68 3.13 9.60
CA LYS A 158 -9.60 4.54 9.24
C LYS A 158 -8.19 5.10 9.29
N ILE A 159 -7.25 4.44 9.99
CA ILE A 159 -5.85 4.88 10.03
C ILE A 159 -5.28 5.02 8.61
N GLU A 160 -5.69 4.14 7.70
CA GLU A 160 -5.36 4.23 6.28
C GLU A 160 -6.55 4.69 5.44
N LYS A 161 -7.68 3.99 5.55
CA LYS A 161 -8.74 4.12 4.55
C LYS A 161 -9.42 5.48 4.56
N ASP A 162 -9.22 6.27 5.61
CA ASP A 162 -9.61 7.68 5.68
C ASP A 162 -8.38 8.59 5.78
N LYS A 163 -7.99 9.17 4.63
CA LYS A 163 -6.83 10.07 4.53
C LYS A 163 -6.88 11.22 5.53
N CYS A 164 -8.06 11.73 5.83
CA CYS A 164 -8.20 12.86 6.75
C CYS A 164 -7.91 12.42 8.19
N SER A 165 -8.39 11.22 8.58
CA SER A 165 -8.08 10.61 9.88
C SER A 165 -6.60 10.27 9.99
N MET A 166 -6.00 9.75 8.91
CA MET A 166 -4.56 9.50 8.82
C MET A 166 -3.75 10.78 9.10
N PHE A 167 -4.05 11.88 8.39
CA PHE A 167 -3.30 13.13 8.57
C PHE A 167 -3.53 13.75 9.96
N GLU A 168 -4.76 13.72 10.49
CA GLU A 168 -5.05 14.11 11.87
C GLU A 168 -4.20 13.32 12.87
N PHE A 169 -4.11 11.99 12.71
CA PHE A 169 -3.24 11.11 13.50
C PHE A 169 -1.77 11.51 13.41
N LEU A 170 -1.24 11.72 12.20
CA LEU A 170 0.15 12.10 11.97
C LEU A 170 0.48 13.44 12.66
N GLY A 171 -0.34 14.47 12.47
CA GLY A 171 -0.09 15.78 13.08
C GLY A 171 -0.36 15.82 14.59
N GLY A 172 -1.32 15.04 15.09
CA GLY A 172 -1.58 14.92 16.52
C GLY A 172 -0.44 14.24 17.29
N ASN A 173 0.35 13.39 16.63
CA ASN A 173 1.53 12.71 17.19
C ASN A 173 2.87 13.35 16.79
N GLY A 174 2.85 14.48 16.06
CA GLY A 174 4.05 15.22 15.67
C GLY A 174 4.91 14.51 14.61
N LEU A 175 4.36 13.54 13.89
CA LEU A 175 5.07 12.86 12.80
C LEU A 175 5.26 13.83 11.62
N PRO A 176 6.42 13.91 10.96
CA PRO A 176 6.63 14.75 9.78
C PRO A 176 5.75 14.25 8.66
N HIS A 177 4.89 15.12 8.15
CA HIS A 177 3.94 14.82 7.08
C HIS A 177 3.79 16.05 6.19
N VAL A 178 3.28 15.85 4.97
CA VAL A 178 3.00 16.96 4.05
C VAL A 178 1.93 17.87 4.67
N PRO A 179 2.16 19.18 4.81
CA PRO A 179 1.24 20.07 5.52
C PRO A 179 -0.13 20.11 4.88
N TRP A 180 -1.19 20.01 5.69
CA TRP A 180 -2.55 20.28 5.23
C TRP A 180 -3.04 21.63 5.74
N VAL A 181 -3.82 22.31 4.91
CA VAL A 181 -4.40 23.63 5.20
C VAL A 181 -5.76 23.49 5.85
N SER A 182 -6.58 22.54 5.37
CA SER A 182 -7.94 22.36 5.87
C SER A 182 -8.45 20.95 5.60
N ILE A 183 -9.30 20.46 6.49
CA ILE A 183 -10.10 19.25 6.32
C ILE A 183 -11.58 19.68 6.33
N LEU A 184 -12.28 19.34 5.26
CA LEU A 184 -13.68 19.65 5.03
C LEU A 184 -14.46 18.34 5.11
N ARG A 185 -15.13 18.11 6.24
CA ARG A 185 -15.95 16.92 6.48
C ARG A 185 -17.42 17.27 6.65
N TYR A 186 -18.26 16.35 6.20
CA TYR A 186 -19.66 16.36 6.57
C TYR A 186 -19.80 15.82 8.00
N ASN A 187 -20.34 16.61 8.92
CA ASN A 187 -20.54 16.18 10.30
C ASN A 187 -22.02 15.83 10.53
N ILE A 188 -22.37 14.56 10.35
CA ILE A 188 -23.74 14.06 10.57
C ILE A 188 -24.18 14.22 12.04
N ASN A 189 -23.23 14.19 12.98
CA ASN A 189 -23.53 13.97 14.39
C ASN A 189 -23.71 15.26 15.20
N LYS A 190 -23.42 16.45 14.64
CA LYS A 190 -23.50 17.68 15.43
C LYS A 190 -24.92 18.21 15.63
N GLU A 191 -25.88 17.77 14.83
CA GLU A 191 -27.27 18.26 14.89
C GLU A 191 -28.30 17.19 15.29
N ASN A 192 -27.94 15.90 15.24
CA ASN A 192 -28.86 14.78 15.44
C ASN A 192 -28.63 13.96 16.72
N ASN A 193 -28.19 14.56 17.84
CA ASN A 193 -28.25 13.89 19.15
C ASN A 193 -29.70 13.62 19.65
N LYS A 194 -30.69 13.56 18.75
CA LYS A 194 -31.97 12.91 18.99
C LYS A 194 -31.89 11.50 18.41
N PRO A 195 -32.06 10.45 19.23
CA PRO A 195 -32.07 9.07 18.74
C PRO A 195 -33.11 8.93 17.63
N VAL A 196 -32.68 8.41 16.47
CA VAL A 196 -33.56 8.10 15.35
C VAL A 196 -34.41 6.90 15.76
N ASN A 197 -35.71 7.12 15.97
CA ASN A 197 -36.68 6.04 16.19
C ASN A 197 -36.98 5.37 14.85
N ASP A 198 -36.64 4.09 14.75
CA ASP A 198 -36.42 3.32 13.51
C ASP A 198 -37.69 2.89 12.74
N ASN A 199 -38.82 3.60 12.88
CA ASN A 199 -40.13 3.08 12.42
C ASN A 199 -40.86 3.90 11.32
N THR A 200 -40.21 4.81 10.60
CA THR A 200 -40.84 5.55 9.49
C THR A 200 -40.03 5.49 8.19
N ASN A 201 -40.06 4.33 7.54
CA ASN A 201 -39.40 4.07 6.25
C ASN A 201 -40.32 4.53 5.08
N SER A 202 -40.03 5.68 4.48
CA SER A 202 -40.22 5.96 3.02
C SER A 202 -40.19 7.45 2.64
N VAL A 203 -40.46 8.38 3.56
CA VAL A 203 -40.44 9.84 3.26
C VAL A 203 -39.05 10.47 3.49
N GLN A 204 -38.19 9.80 4.26
CA GLN A 204 -36.91 10.37 4.72
C GLN A 204 -35.79 10.32 3.67
N GLU A 205 -35.85 9.40 2.71
CA GLU A 205 -34.79 9.24 1.68
C GLU A 205 -34.63 10.48 0.78
N GLY A 206 -35.73 11.19 0.48
CA GLY A 206 -35.70 12.40 -0.36
C GLY A 206 -35.06 13.61 0.36
N GLU A 207 -35.38 13.80 1.64
CA GLU A 207 -34.84 14.89 2.45
C GLU A 207 -33.34 14.69 2.75
N ASP A 208 -32.94 13.45 3.01
CA ASP A 208 -31.54 13.11 3.26
C ASP A 208 -30.67 13.33 2.02
N HIS A 209 -31.20 13.04 0.83
CA HIS A 209 -30.49 13.28 -0.42
C HIS A 209 -30.32 14.77 -0.72
N ALA A 210 -31.35 15.60 -0.51
CA ALA A 210 -31.24 17.05 -0.68
C ALA A 210 -30.23 17.66 0.31
N ARG A 211 -30.28 17.24 1.58
CA ARG A 211 -29.34 17.67 2.63
C ARG A 211 -27.91 17.24 2.30
N TYR A 212 -27.73 16.04 1.77
CA TYR A 212 -26.43 15.52 1.35
C TYR A 212 -25.73 16.44 0.34
N TYR A 213 -26.45 16.99 -0.65
CA TYR A 213 -25.87 17.92 -1.62
C TYR A 213 -25.73 19.35 -1.13
N GLN A 214 -26.64 19.84 -0.27
CA GLN A 214 -26.48 21.15 0.35
C GLN A 214 -25.15 21.26 1.12
N ASN A 215 -24.77 20.20 1.83
CA ASN A 215 -23.48 20.12 2.51
C ASN A 215 -22.30 20.15 1.55
N LEU A 216 -22.41 19.44 0.42
CA LEU A 216 -21.40 19.50 -0.64
C LEU A 216 -21.23 20.93 -1.18
N THR A 217 -22.32 21.62 -1.49
CA THR A 217 -22.28 23.02 -1.97
C THR A 217 -21.60 23.95 -0.97
N ALA A 218 -21.89 23.82 0.33
CA ALA A 218 -21.25 24.60 1.38
C ALA A 218 -19.74 24.34 1.46
N MET A 219 -19.31 23.07 1.40
CA MET A 219 -17.88 22.74 1.37
C MET A 219 -17.19 23.23 0.11
N LEU A 220 -17.83 23.13 -1.05
CA LEU A 220 -17.27 23.64 -2.32
C LEU A 220 -17.05 25.16 -2.25
N THR A 221 -18.01 25.89 -1.68
CA THR A 221 -17.87 27.33 -1.43
C THR A 221 -16.66 27.62 -0.54
N ARG A 222 -16.52 26.88 0.57
CA ARG A 222 -15.39 27.03 1.48
C ARG A 222 -14.06 26.64 0.83
N MET A 223 -14.04 25.56 0.05
CA MET A 223 -12.88 25.09 -0.70
C MET A 223 -12.42 26.17 -1.70
N LYS A 224 -13.34 26.77 -2.45
CA LYS A 224 -13.03 27.87 -3.38
C LYS A 224 -12.39 29.05 -2.66
N GLN A 225 -12.92 29.42 -1.50
CA GLN A 225 -12.41 30.52 -0.70
C GLN A 225 -10.98 30.24 -0.22
N ILE A 226 -10.72 29.03 0.29
CA ILE A 226 -9.38 28.62 0.76
C ILE A 226 -8.38 28.66 -0.41
N LEU A 227 -8.73 28.06 -1.54
CA LEU A 227 -7.84 27.99 -2.70
C LEU A 227 -7.59 29.37 -3.33
N SER A 228 -8.59 30.25 -3.33
CA SER A 228 -8.44 31.63 -3.86
C SER A 228 -7.58 32.52 -2.96
N SER A 229 -7.55 32.25 -1.65
CA SER A 229 -6.76 32.99 -0.67
C SER A 229 -5.36 32.42 -0.41
N ALA A 230 -5.08 31.19 -0.84
CA ALA A 230 -3.80 30.54 -0.67
C ALA A 230 -2.63 31.34 -1.28
N THR A 231 -1.50 31.38 -0.60
CA THR A 231 -0.28 32.09 -1.04
C THR A 231 0.77 31.16 -1.65
N GLU A 232 0.64 29.86 -1.46
CA GLU A 232 1.60 28.85 -1.90
C GLU A 232 0.94 27.81 -2.80
N PHE A 233 1.68 27.39 -3.82
CA PHE A 233 1.24 26.42 -4.82
C PHE A 233 2.42 25.53 -5.28
N PRO A 234 2.17 24.33 -5.84
CA PRO A 234 0.87 23.73 -6.10
C PRO A 234 0.16 23.28 -4.81
N MET A 235 -1.17 23.32 -4.83
CA MET A 235 -2.01 22.72 -3.78
C MET A 235 -2.67 21.45 -4.29
N PHE A 236 -3.14 20.60 -3.37
CA PHE A 236 -3.80 19.35 -3.72
C PHE A 236 -5.12 19.21 -2.97
N ILE A 237 -6.20 18.91 -3.69
CA ILE A 237 -7.48 18.52 -3.09
C ILE A 237 -7.50 16.99 -3.09
N LYS A 238 -7.60 16.37 -1.92
CA LYS A 238 -7.65 14.91 -1.77
C LYS A 238 -8.99 14.49 -1.16
N SER A 239 -9.65 13.48 -1.72
CA SER A 239 -10.86 12.91 -1.10
C SER A 239 -10.49 12.09 0.13
N CYS A 240 -11.10 12.38 1.29
CA CYS A 240 -10.80 11.69 2.56
C CYS A 240 -11.02 10.17 2.44
N HIS A 241 -12.17 9.78 1.89
CA HIS A 241 -12.68 8.41 1.85
C HIS A 241 -12.20 7.54 0.68
N ILE A 242 -11.21 8.02 -0.11
CA ILE A 242 -10.73 7.31 -1.31
C ILE A 242 -9.21 7.23 -1.31
N THR A 243 -8.68 6.05 -1.01
CA THR A 243 -7.23 5.80 -0.98
C THR A 243 -6.68 5.18 -2.26
N THR A 244 -7.52 4.59 -3.11
CA THR A 244 -7.05 3.92 -4.33
C THR A 244 -6.57 4.92 -5.38
N GLY A 245 -5.29 4.84 -5.77
CA GLY A 245 -4.69 5.72 -6.77
C GLY A 245 -5.39 5.69 -8.14
N ALA A 246 -5.95 4.53 -8.53
CA ALA A 246 -6.69 4.35 -9.78
C ALA A 246 -7.95 5.24 -9.87
N ALA A 247 -8.52 5.66 -8.73
CA ALA A 247 -9.71 6.50 -8.69
C ALA A 247 -9.43 7.98 -9.03
N LYS A 248 -8.17 8.38 -9.19
CA LYS A 248 -7.77 9.78 -9.43
C LYS A 248 -8.37 10.74 -8.38
N SER A 249 -8.35 10.31 -7.11
CA SER A 249 -8.94 11.02 -5.96
C SER A 249 -8.12 12.21 -5.45
N VAL A 250 -7.15 12.66 -6.25
CA VAL A 250 -6.31 13.83 -5.97
C VAL A 250 -6.41 14.79 -7.15
N TYR A 251 -6.83 16.02 -6.90
CA TYR A 251 -6.86 17.11 -7.88
C TYR A 251 -5.75 18.11 -7.57
N ARG A 252 -4.87 18.36 -8.55
CA ARG A 252 -3.74 19.28 -8.40
C ARG A 252 -4.12 20.68 -8.88
N ILE A 253 -3.96 21.67 -7.99
CA ILE A 253 -4.17 23.09 -8.27
C ILE A 253 -2.80 23.74 -8.47
N MET A 254 -2.57 24.30 -9.65
CA MET A 254 -1.24 24.81 -10.04
C MET A 254 -0.96 26.21 -9.51
N ASP A 255 -1.99 27.06 -9.45
CA ASP A 255 -1.90 28.46 -9.04
C ASP A 255 -3.33 29.02 -8.84
N LYS A 256 -3.44 30.31 -8.47
CA LYS A 256 -4.73 31.00 -8.29
C LYS A 256 -5.55 31.10 -9.58
N SER A 257 -4.91 31.30 -10.73
CA SER A 257 -5.61 31.45 -12.01
C SER A 257 -6.28 30.13 -12.42
N HIS A 258 -5.64 29.00 -12.10
CA HIS A 258 -6.21 27.66 -12.27
C HIS A 258 -7.56 27.53 -11.55
N VAL A 259 -7.65 28.00 -10.29
CA VAL A 259 -8.90 27.97 -9.51
C VAL A 259 -10.00 28.79 -10.20
N GLN A 260 -9.68 29.99 -10.68
CA GLN A 260 -10.65 30.88 -11.32
C GLN A 260 -11.14 30.33 -12.66
N GLN A 261 -10.23 29.80 -13.49
CA GLN A 261 -10.52 29.37 -14.85
C GLN A 261 -11.16 27.98 -14.91
N ARG A 262 -10.81 27.08 -13.97
CA ARG A 262 -11.25 25.67 -14.01
C ARG A 262 -12.16 25.27 -12.85
N TRP A 263 -12.74 26.24 -12.13
CA TRP A 263 -13.68 25.94 -11.04
C TRP A 263 -14.80 24.98 -11.45
N PRO A 264 -15.47 25.11 -12.62
CA PRO A 264 -16.52 24.18 -13.02
C PRO A 264 -16.02 22.72 -13.14
N GLU A 265 -14.78 22.52 -13.57
CA GLU A 265 -14.16 21.21 -13.65
C GLU A 265 -13.79 20.65 -12.27
N ILE A 266 -13.22 21.49 -11.39
CA ILE A 266 -12.89 21.12 -10.01
C ILE A 266 -14.17 20.71 -9.26
N GLU A 267 -15.24 21.48 -9.44
CA GLU A 267 -16.55 21.21 -8.86
C GLU A 267 -17.12 19.89 -9.39
N SER A 268 -17.14 19.67 -10.71
CA SER A 268 -17.58 18.41 -11.32
C SER A 268 -16.77 17.21 -10.82
N TRP A 269 -15.43 17.35 -10.72
CA TRP A 269 -14.57 16.33 -10.12
C TRP A 269 -14.97 16.05 -8.67
N ALA A 270 -15.23 17.07 -7.87
CA ALA A 270 -15.61 16.93 -6.47
C ALA A 270 -16.97 16.23 -6.32
N TYR A 271 -17.99 16.58 -7.12
CA TYR A 271 -19.28 15.86 -7.13
C TYR A 271 -19.10 14.37 -7.46
N ARG A 272 -18.26 14.04 -8.45
CA ARG A 272 -17.97 12.65 -8.80
C ARG A 272 -17.28 11.93 -7.64
N MET A 273 -16.24 12.54 -7.06
CA MET A 273 -15.50 11.95 -5.95
C MET A 273 -16.35 11.83 -4.68
N TRP A 274 -17.25 12.76 -4.41
CA TRP A 274 -18.17 12.71 -3.26
C TRP A 274 -19.06 11.47 -3.26
N ARG A 275 -19.49 11.05 -4.45
CA ARG A 275 -20.34 9.87 -4.68
C ARG A 275 -19.55 8.57 -4.84
N TYR A 276 -18.27 8.67 -5.19
CA TYR A 276 -17.44 7.51 -5.46
C TYR A 276 -17.23 6.69 -4.19
N ARG A 277 -17.17 5.36 -4.34
CA ARG A 277 -16.80 4.44 -3.27
C ARG A 277 -15.67 3.56 -3.78
N SER A 278 -14.61 3.48 -2.99
CA SER A 278 -13.46 2.64 -3.31
C SER A 278 -13.91 1.20 -3.52
N ASN A 279 -13.40 0.59 -4.57
CA ASN A 279 -13.66 -0.80 -4.89
C ASN A 279 -12.34 -1.46 -5.28
N ASP A 280 -11.94 -2.47 -4.51
CA ASP A 280 -10.72 -3.25 -4.74
C ASP A 280 -11.01 -4.51 -5.57
N TRP A 281 -11.93 -4.46 -6.53
CA TRP A 281 -12.47 -5.57 -7.35
C TRP A 281 -11.48 -6.64 -7.86
N GLU A 282 -10.21 -6.29 -8.08
CA GLU A 282 -9.17 -7.21 -8.56
C GLU A 282 -8.38 -7.90 -7.42
N ARG A 283 -8.53 -7.45 -6.17
CA ARG A 283 -7.78 -7.92 -5.01
C ARG A 283 -8.51 -9.04 -4.27
N GLN A 284 -7.75 -9.98 -3.70
CA GLN A 284 -8.31 -11.07 -2.91
C GLN A 284 -9.01 -10.59 -1.62
N TRP A 285 -8.64 -9.42 -1.14
CA TRP A 285 -9.21 -8.77 0.04
C TRP A 285 -10.30 -7.74 -0.30
N ALA A 286 -10.81 -7.73 -1.54
CA ALA A 286 -11.82 -6.77 -1.98
C ALA A 286 -13.04 -6.74 -1.06
N ILE A 287 -13.59 -7.91 -0.75
CA ILE A 287 -14.82 -8.03 0.05
C ILE A 287 -14.66 -7.31 1.40
N PRO A 288 -13.73 -7.69 2.29
CA PRO A 288 -13.65 -7.04 3.59
C PRO A 288 -13.30 -5.55 3.50
N PHE A 289 -12.36 -5.14 2.64
CA PHE A 289 -11.99 -3.72 2.56
C PHE A 289 -13.07 -2.86 1.91
N ASN A 290 -13.81 -3.37 0.92
CA ASN A 290 -14.98 -2.68 0.38
C ASN A 290 -16.04 -2.49 1.47
N THR A 291 -16.31 -3.51 2.28
CA THR A 291 -17.23 -3.40 3.43
C THR A 291 -16.82 -2.29 4.39
N LEU A 292 -15.52 -2.19 4.73
CA LEU A 292 -14.98 -1.14 5.60
C LEU A 292 -15.08 0.25 4.97
N THR A 293 -14.65 0.39 3.72
CA THR A 293 -14.66 1.69 3.01
C THR A 293 -16.07 2.20 2.72
N ALA A 294 -17.07 1.32 2.64
CA ALA A 294 -18.48 1.71 2.49
C ALA A 294 -19.01 2.52 3.69
N GLN A 295 -18.37 2.37 4.87
CA GLN A 295 -18.74 3.08 6.09
C GLN A 295 -18.11 4.49 6.18
N LEU A 296 -17.20 4.83 5.27
CA LEU A 296 -16.50 6.11 5.32
C LEU A 296 -17.40 7.26 4.88
N GLN A 297 -17.38 8.32 5.67
CA GLN A 297 -18.06 9.55 5.32
C GLN A 297 -17.24 10.31 4.27
N PRO A 298 -17.90 10.85 3.22
CA PRO A 298 -17.21 11.65 2.24
C PRO A 298 -16.72 12.98 2.82
N GLY A 299 -15.63 13.48 2.25
CA GLY A 299 -14.89 14.63 2.75
C GLY A 299 -13.73 14.97 1.83
N PHE A 300 -13.17 16.16 1.99
CA PHE A 300 -11.99 16.62 1.25
C PHE A 300 -10.94 17.19 2.20
N MET A 301 -9.68 16.92 1.90
CA MET A 301 -8.53 17.60 2.49
C MET A 301 -7.89 18.52 1.45
N ILE A 302 -7.55 19.73 1.87
CA ILE A 302 -6.72 20.66 1.09
C ILE A 302 -5.31 20.57 1.65
N GLN A 303 -4.40 20.05 0.85
CA GLN A 303 -2.99 19.87 1.18
C GLN A 303 -2.15 20.96 0.49
N GLY A 304 -1.23 21.56 1.26
CA GLY A 304 -0.26 22.51 0.72
C GLY A 304 0.87 21.79 -0.05
N PRO A 305 1.76 22.55 -0.70
CA PRO A 305 2.97 21.96 -1.25
C PRO A 305 3.84 21.43 -0.10
N TRP A 306 4.48 20.26 -0.28
CA TRP A 306 5.51 19.81 0.65
C TRP A 306 6.70 20.78 0.69
N MET A 307 7.11 21.28 -0.47
CA MET A 307 8.11 22.33 -0.62
C MET A 307 7.74 23.27 -1.76
N ALA A 308 7.40 24.51 -1.41
CA ALA A 308 7.19 25.57 -2.41
C ALA A 308 8.51 25.87 -3.15
N ASN A 309 8.43 26.21 -4.44
CA ASN A 309 9.53 26.74 -5.26
C ASN A 309 10.67 25.78 -5.66
N ARG A 310 10.56 24.46 -5.44
CA ARG A 310 11.57 23.49 -5.92
C ARG A 310 11.23 23.00 -7.33
N LYS A 311 12.24 22.88 -8.19
CA LYS A 311 12.11 22.31 -9.55
C LYS A 311 12.10 20.79 -9.57
N GLU A 312 12.64 20.15 -8.54
CA GLU A 312 12.75 18.70 -8.46
C GLU A 312 11.47 18.09 -7.90
N ASN A 313 10.96 17.06 -8.58
CA ASN A 313 9.86 16.27 -8.05
C ASN A 313 10.37 15.43 -6.86
N PRO A 314 9.55 15.22 -5.81
CA PRO A 314 9.86 14.29 -4.74
C PRO A 314 10.19 12.91 -5.31
N VAL A 315 11.15 12.22 -4.69
CA VAL A 315 11.22 10.76 -4.79
C VAL A 315 10.34 10.18 -3.69
N GLU A 316 9.40 9.32 -4.07
CA GLU A 316 8.56 8.62 -3.11
C GLU A 316 9.10 7.20 -2.89
N ILE A 317 9.39 6.87 -1.64
CA ILE A 317 9.70 5.51 -1.22
C ILE A 317 8.58 4.95 -0.35
N LYS A 318 8.35 3.65 -0.46
CA LYS A 318 7.35 2.90 0.30
C LYS A 318 8.06 1.96 1.26
N VAL A 319 8.06 2.31 2.53
CA VAL A 319 8.73 1.57 3.59
C VAL A 319 7.78 0.53 4.16
N GLU A 320 8.15 -0.74 4.06
CA GLU A 320 7.39 -1.83 4.67
C GLU A 320 7.86 -2.08 6.09
N VAL A 321 6.98 -1.89 7.07
CA VAL A 321 7.24 -2.08 8.49
C VAL A 321 6.48 -3.29 8.98
N ILE A 322 7.18 -4.23 9.62
CA ILE A 322 6.60 -5.43 10.20
C ILE A 322 7.05 -5.48 11.67
N TRP A 323 6.12 -5.66 12.60
CA TRP A 323 6.38 -5.70 14.04
C TRP A 323 7.20 -4.50 14.54
N GLY A 324 6.90 -3.31 14.02
CA GLY A 324 7.59 -2.06 14.38
C GLY A 324 9.01 -1.91 13.84
N ARG A 325 9.46 -2.77 12.92
CA ARG A 325 10.76 -2.69 12.26
C ARG A 325 10.60 -2.60 10.75
N ALA A 326 11.25 -1.63 10.11
CA ALA A 326 11.26 -1.53 8.66
C ALA A 326 12.04 -2.71 8.05
N TYR A 327 11.54 -3.32 6.97
CA TYR A 327 12.16 -4.46 6.31
C TYR A 327 12.87 -4.05 5.01
N LEU A 328 12.21 -3.27 4.16
CA LEU A 328 12.74 -2.73 2.91
C LEU A 328 12.02 -1.44 2.53
N ALA A 329 12.54 -0.75 1.52
CA ALA A 329 11.90 0.39 0.87
C ALA A 329 11.73 0.08 -0.61
N PHE A 330 10.61 0.50 -1.19
CA PHE A 330 10.32 0.40 -2.60
C PHE A 330 10.19 1.81 -3.19
N VAL A 331 11.03 2.18 -4.15
CA VAL A 331 10.92 3.48 -4.84
C VAL A 331 9.73 3.39 -5.81
N SER A 332 8.65 4.12 -5.50
CA SER A 332 7.44 4.14 -6.33
C SER A 332 7.50 5.19 -7.43
N THR A 333 8.05 6.35 -7.12
CA THR A 333 8.16 7.46 -8.07
C THR A 333 9.47 8.21 -7.88
N GLY A 334 10.00 8.74 -8.98
CA GLY A 334 11.21 9.53 -8.98
C GLY A 334 11.73 9.77 -10.39
N ARG A 335 12.83 10.51 -10.52
CA ARG A 335 13.40 10.91 -11.81
C ARG A 335 13.78 9.73 -12.71
N CYS A 336 14.13 8.58 -12.12
CA CYS A 336 14.56 7.39 -12.85
C CYS A 336 13.48 6.31 -12.98
N GLY A 337 12.22 6.65 -12.66
CA GLY A 337 11.11 5.69 -12.65
C GLY A 337 10.92 5.03 -11.28
N GLY A 338 10.11 3.98 -11.23
CA GLY A 338 9.84 3.20 -10.02
C GLY A 338 10.53 1.83 -10.03
N ASP A 339 10.06 0.93 -9.17
CA ASP A 339 10.42 -0.50 -9.14
C ASP A 339 11.86 -0.79 -8.73
N THR A 340 12.40 0.07 -7.86
CA THR A 340 13.67 -0.16 -7.16
C THR A 340 13.38 -0.57 -5.73
N ILE A 341 14.00 -1.67 -5.29
CA ILE A 341 14.00 -2.10 -3.89
C ILE A 341 15.31 -1.66 -3.25
N ILE A 342 15.21 -1.08 -2.07
CA ILE A 342 16.33 -0.67 -1.23
C ILE A 342 16.28 -1.46 0.07
N LEU A 343 17.35 -2.17 0.38
CA LEU A 343 17.50 -3.00 1.56
C LEU A 343 18.28 -2.27 2.66
N ARG A 344 18.22 -2.79 3.90
CA ARG A 344 18.93 -2.19 5.04
C ARG A 344 20.44 -2.28 4.97
N ASP A 345 20.97 -3.23 4.22
CA ASP A 345 22.41 -3.39 3.98
C ASP A 345 22.96 -2.38 2.97
N GLY A 346 22.10 -1.50 2.42
CA GLY A 346 22.46 -0.50 1.43
C GLY A 346 22.34 -0.99 -0.02
N THR A 347 21.88 -2.23 -0.25
CA THR A 347 21.66 -2.74 -1.60
C THR A 347 20.50 -2.01 -2.26
N VAL A 348 20.73 -1.53 -3.48
CA VAL A 348 19.75 -0.82 -4.32
C VAL A 348 19.56 -1.59 -5.64
N THR A 349 18.39 -2.20 -5.83
CA THR A 349 18.13 -3.13 -6.95
C THR A 349 16.89 -2.74 -7.74
N ARG A 350 17.01 -2.59 -9.06
CA ARG A 350 15.90 -2.32 -10.00
C ARG A 350 15.49 -3.59 -10.75
N TYR A 351 14.19 -3.72 -11.04
CA TYR A 351 13.60 -4.95 -11.59
C TYR A 351 12.84 -4.82 -12.93
N THR A 352 12.75 -3.64 -13.55
CA THR A 352 11.75 -3.35 -14.62
C THR A 352 12.28 -3.00 -16.01
N ASP A 353 13.52 -3.32 -16.39
CA ASP A 353 14.01 -2.90 -17.72
C ASP A 353 13.41 -3.72 -18.88
N SER A 354 12.75 -4.85 -18.62
CA SER A 354 11.99 -5.59 -19.64
C SER A 354 10.84 -6.43 -19.08
N LEU A 355 9.90 -6.80 -19.95
CA LEU A 355 8.83 -7.76 -19.62
C LEU A 355 9.41 -9.09 -19.09
N MET A 356 10.52 -9.56 -19.65
CA MET A 356 11.16 -10.80 -19.23
C MET A 356 11.78 -10.67 -17.84
N GLN A 357 12.43 -9.54 -17.53
CA GLN A 357 12.95 -9.28 -16.18
C GLN A 357 11.80 -9.19 -15.15
N ASN A 358 10.68 -8.58 -15.53
CA ASN A 358 9.49 -8.53 -14.69
C ASN A 358 8.90 -9.92 -14.44
N ILE A 359 8.85 -10.77 -15.46
CA ILE A 359 8.37 -12.14 -15.32
C ILE A 359 9.35 -12.96 -14.48
N LEU A 360 10.66 -12.76 -14.62
CA LEU A 360 11.68 -13.56 -13.95
C LEU A 360 12.16 -12.96 -12.63
N HIS A 361 11.71 -11.78 -12.25
CA HIS A 361 12.20 -11.01 -11.10
C HIS A 361 13.73 -10.87 -11.08
N GLN A 362 14.30 -10.50 -12.23
CA GLN A 362 15.74 -10.27 -12.36
C GLN A 362 16.07 -8.83 -11.99
N GLY A 363 16.84 -8.68 -10.92
CA GLY A 363 17.36 -7.44 -10.41
C GLY A 363 18.71 -7.07 -11.02
N HIS A 364 19.01 -5.78 -11.04
CA HIS A 364 20.36 -5.26 -11.25
C HIS A 364 20.56 -4.01 -10.38
N ALA A 365 21.81 -3.63 -10.14
CA ALA A 365 22.11 -2.45 -9.33
C ALA A 365 21.49 -1.19 -9.95
N ASP A 366 20.83 -0.35 -9.15
CA ASP A 366 20.30 0.94 -9.61
C ASP A 366 21.15 2.12 -9.09
N PRO A 367 22.19 2.54 -9.84
CA PRO A 367 23.03 3.66 -9.45
C PRO A 367 22.26 4.99 -9.41
N CYS A 368 21.08 5.09 -10.05
CA CYS A 368 20.33 6.34 -10.01
C CYS A 368 19.76 6.64 -8.62
N TYR A 369 19.36 5.61 -7.87
CA TYR A 369 18.80 5.78 -6.52
C TYR A 369 19.81 5.51 -5.40
N GLN A 370 21.06 5.21 -5.74
CA GLN A 370 22.14 4.98 -4.77
C GLN A 370 22.36 6.17 -3.81
N TRP A 371 22.12 7.41 -4.26
CA TRP A 371 22.24 8.60 -3.41
C TRP A 371 21.31 8.55 -2.18
N ILE A 372 20.19 7.81 -2.22
CA ILE A 372 19.30 7.64 -1.06
C ILE A 372 20.06 6.97 0.10
N VAL A 373 20.93 6.02 -0.22
CA VAL A 373 21.79 5.34 0.74
C VAL A 373 22.95 6.26 1.13
N ASP A 374 23.68 6.77 0.13
CA ASP A 374 24.93 7.49 0.33
C ASP A 374 24.75 8.80 1.10
N GLU A 375 23.65 9.50 0.88
CA GLU A 375 23.32 10.74 1.59
C GLU A 375 22.65 10.50 2.96
N GLY A 376 22.37 9.24 3.33
CA GLY A 376 21.80 8.90 4.64
C GLY A 376 20.30 9.15 4.79
N HIS A 377 19.51 9.06 3.71
CA HIS A 377 18.04 9.17 3.77
C HIS A 377 17.40 7.98 4.48
N LEU A 378 17.97 6.78 4.30
CA LEU A 378 17.38 5.55 4.83
C LEU A 378 17.22 5.53 6.36
N PRO A 379 18.24 5.85 7.19
CA PRO A 379 18.06 5.90 8.64
C PRO A 379 16.89 6.79 9.08
N ARG A 380 16.71 7.95 8.42
CA ARG A 380 15.61 8.87 8.72
C ARG A 380 14.25 8.27 8.31
N ALA A 381 14.17 7.71 7.11
CA ALA A 381 12.96 7.07 6.60
C ALA A 381 12.53 5.87 7.45
N TRP A 382 13.48 5.00 7.83
CA TRP A 382 13.23 3.87 8.75
C TRP A 382 12.70 4.37 10.08
N PHE A 383 13.37 5.34 10.70
CA PHE A 383 12.96 5.87 12.00
C PHE A 383 11.54 6.47 11.94
N MET A 384 11.21 7.23 10.89
CA MET A 384 9.87 7.77 10.67
C MET A 384 8.82 6.67 10.56
N ALA A 385 9.05 5.69 9.68
CA ALA A 385 8.10 4.61 9.42
C ALA A 385 7.89 3.71 10.65
N GLU A 386 8.96 3.34 11.35
CA GLU A 386 8.91 2.54 12.58
C GLU A 386 8.21 3.28 13.71
N SER A 387 8.43 4.60 13.83
CA SER A 387 7.74 5.44 14.82
C SER A 387 6.25 5.50 14.54
N ALA A 388 5.85 5.69 13.28
CA ALA A 388 4.45 5.68 12.87
C ALA A 388 3.80 4.33 13.19
N ALA A 389 4.41 3.21 12.78
CA ALA A 389 3.89 1.88 13.05
C ALA A 389 3.74 1.60 14.56
N ARG A 390 4.73 1.97 15.37
CA ARG A 390 4.70 1.80 16.83
C ARG A 390 3.61 2.65 17.48
N LEU A 391 3.36 3.87 17.00
CA LEU A 391 2.28 4.72 17.48
C LEU A 391 0.90 4.15 17.13
N MET A 392 0.78 3.56 15.95
CA MET A 392 -0.44 2.86 15.52
C MET A 392 -0.62 1.50 16.23
N GLY A 393 0.42 1.00 16.90
CA GLY A 393 0.45 -0.31 17.54
C GLY A 393 0.15 -1.45 16.56
N ILE A 394 0.51 -1.29 15.27
CA ILE A 394 0.12 -2.19 14.18
C ILE A 394 1.18 -3.24 13.87
N ASP A 395 0.77 -4.45 13.52
CA ASP A 395 1.64 -5.60 13.21
C ASP A 395 2.37 -5.50 11.86
N ALA A 396 1.75 -4.92 10.84
CA ALA A 396 2.43 -4.60 9.58
C ALA A 396 1.78 -3.43 8.84
N ILE A 397 2.58 -2.50 8.30
CA ILE A 397 2.08 -1.35 7.55
C ILE A 397 3.14 -0.85 6.57
N ARG A 398 2.67 -0.33 5.43
CA ARG A 398 3.49 0.43 4.51
C ARG A 398 3.39 1.92 4.83
N ILE A 399 4.52 2.62 4.86
CA ILE A 399 4.58 4.08 5.03
C ILE A 399 5.24 4.69 3.79
N ASP A 400 4.54 5.60 3.12
CA ASP A 400 5.00 6.26 1.92
C ASP A 400 5.66 7.59 2.31
N ILE A 401 6.92 7.76 1.96
CA ILE A 401 7.77 8.87 2.40
C ILE A 401 8.32 9.60 1.17
N PHE A 402 8.16 10.92 1.15
CA PHE A 402 8.84 11.78 0.19
C PHE A 402 10.25 12.12 0.67
N LEU A 403 11.21 11.96 -0.23
CA LEU A 403 12.63 12.27 -0.05
C LEU A 403 13.06 13.41 -0.96
N LEU A 404 13.99 14.24 -0.46
CA LEU A 404 14.59 15.34 -1.21
C LEU A 404 16.09 15.09 -1.32
N ARG A 405 16.59 15.01 -2.55
CA ARG A 405 18.04 14.88 -2.76
C ARG A 405 18.81 16.05 -2.13
N GLY A 406 19.89 15.72 -1.43
CA GLY A 406 20.73 16.66 -0.70
C GLY A 406 20.20 17.09 0.67
N ASP A 407 18.99 16.66 1.06
CA ASP A 407 18.40 17.00 2.36
C ASP A 407 17.63 15.83 2.98
N PRO A 408 18.34 14.92 3.69
CA PRO A 408 17.70 13.81 4.42
C PRO A 408 16.66 14.26 5.44
N MET A 409 16.81 15.46 6.00
CA MET A 409 15.94 15.96 7.05
C MET A 409 14.60 16.48 6.53
N ALA A 410 14.50 16.77 5.23
CA ALA A 410 13.25 17.17 4.59
C ALA A 410 12.21 16.04 4.52
N SER A 411 12.60 14.78 4.80
CA SER A 411 11.72 13.60 4.68
C SER A 411 10.37 13.77 5.40
N VAL A 412 9.27 13.49 4.70
CA VAL A 412 7.89 13.55 5.24
C VAL A 412 7.05 12.35 4.82
N ILE A 413 6.12 11.95 5.67
CA ILE A 413 5.09 10.95 5.37
C ILE A 413 4.05 11.57 4.44
N ASN A 414 3.74 10.90 3.34
CA ASN A 414 2.71 11.27 2.37
C ASN A 414 1.44 10.43 2.52
N GLU A 415 1.59 9.13 2.77
CA GLU A 415 0.49 8.15 2.82
C GLU A 415 0.93 6.92 3.63
N ASP A 416 -0.03 6.08 4.02
CA ASP A 416 0.21 4.75 4.54
C ASP A 416 -0.67 3.70 3.83
N SER A 417 -0.44 2.41 4.10
CA SER A 417 -1.26 1.34 3.53
C SER A 417 -1.34 0.10 4.41
N LEU A 418 -2.57 -0.30 4.77
CA LEU A 418 -2.86 -1.59 5.39
C LEU A 418 -2.89 -2.74 4.38
N SER A 419 -3.01 -2.42 3.10
CA SER A 419 -3.21 -3.37 2.00
C SER A 419 -2.29 -3.01 0.82
N SER A 420 -0.97 -3.14 1.02
CA SER A 420 0.00 -2.82 -0.03
C SER A 420 -0.09 -3.77 -1.21
N GLY A 421 -0.22 -3.20 -2.41
CA GLY A 421 -0.09 -3.90 -3.69
C GLY A 421 1.25 -3.67 -4.40
N ALA A 422 2.27 -3.13 -3.72
CA ALA A 422 3.56 -2.89 -4.35
C ALA A 422 4.31 -4.20 -4.64
N GLU A 423 5.13 -4.21 -5.68
CA GLU A 423 5.75 -5.44 -6.20
C GLU A 423 7.09 -5.74 -5.49
N TYR A 424 7.04 -6.45 -4.36
CA TYR A 424 8.23 -6.80 -3.56
C TYR A 424 9.06 -7.96 -4.10
N ARG A 425 8.76 -8.47 -5.31
CA ARG A 425 9.54 -9.51 -5.99
C ARG A 425 9.76 -10.74 -5.09
N TRP A 426 11.00 -11.20 -4.93
CA TRP A 426 11.38 -12.34 -4.08
C TRP A 426 11.15 -12.12 -2.59
N HIS A 427 10.94 -10.88 -2.15
CA HIS A 427 10.76 -10.55 -0.74
C HIS A 427 9.34 -10.82 -0.20
N PHE A 428 8.33 -11.02 -1.06
CA PHE A 428 6.94 -11.26 -0.61
C PHE A 428 6.80 -12.41 0.39
N GLN A 429 7.39 -13.57 0.09
CA GLN A 429 7.27 -14.74 0.96
C GLN A 429 7.99 -14.51 2.29
N HIS A 430 9.18 -13.89 2.24
CA HIS A 430 9.95 -13.57 3.44
C HIS A 430 9.20 -12.59 4.36
N MET A 431 8.60 -11.55 3.80
CA MET A 431 7.75 -10.61 4.55
C MET A 431 6.52 -11.30 5.15
N ALA A 432 5.85 -12.15 4.38
CA ALA A 432 4.71 -12.92 4.88
C ALA A 432 5.10 -13.83 6.04
N ASN A 433 6.26 -14.50 5.94
CA ASN A 433 6.80 -15.34 7.01
C ASN A 433 7.13 -14.51 8.27
N LEU A 434 7.78 -13.35 8.14
CA LEU A 434 8.05 -12.45 9.27
C LEU A 434 6.74 -12.01 9.95
N TRP A 435 5.75 -11.62 9.16
CA TRP A 435 4.46 -11.18 9.67
C TRP A 435 3.72 -12.31 10.37
N ALA A 436 3.58 -13.49 9.75
CA ALA A 436 2.90 -14.63 10.35
C ALA A 436 3.61 -15.14 11.62
N MET A 437 4.95 -15.11 11.65
CA MET A 437 5.75 -15.62 12.76
C MET A 437 5.45 -14.92 14.09
N GLY A 438 5.26 -13.60 14.11
CA GLY A 438 4.93 -12.90 15.36
C GLY A 438 3.58 -13.33 15.93
N HIS A 439 2.60 -13.63 15.07
CA HIS A 439 1.29 -14.17 15.45
C HIS A 439 1.34 -15.63 15.87
N SER A 440 2.12 -16.47 15.17
CA SER A 440 2.24 -17.88 15.53
C SER A 440 2.95 -18.08 16.86
N LEU A 441 3.97 -17.26 17.14
CA LEU A 441 4.74 -17.33 18.38
C LEU A 441 4.05 -16.62 19.54
N LYS A 442 3.09 -15.72 19.29
CA LYS A 442 2.40 -14.89 20.29
C LYS A 442 3.34 -14.22 21.28
N LYS A 443 4.51 -13.78 20.81
CA LYS A 443 5.55 -13.18 21.66
C LYS A 443 5.41 -11.67 21.82
N TYR A 444 4.39 -11.04 21.22
CA TYR A 444 4.10 -9.61 21.39
C TYR A 444 3.35 -9.31 22.68
N GLN A 445 3.43 -8.05 23.12
CA GLN A 445 2.64 -7.55 24.24
C GLN A 445 1.35 -6.96 23.69
N VAL A 446 0.20 -7.52 24.08
CA VAL A 446 -1.09 -6.93 23.74
C VAL A 446 -1.34 -5.74 24.66
N VAL A 447 -1.57 -4.58 24.06
CA VAL A 447 -1.91 -3.34 24.76
C VAL A 447 -3.33 -2.95 24.36
N ASP A 448 -4.16 -2.63 25.34
CA ASP A 448 -5.45 -2.01 25.08
C ASP A 448 -5.32 -0.48 25.21
N PRO A 449 -5.29 0.27 24.10
CA PRO A 449 -5.25 1.73 24.14
C PRO A 449 -6.56 2.37 24.64
N GLN A 450 -7.64 1.61 24.86
CA GLN A 450 -9.00 2.09 25.19
C GLN A 450 -9.64 2.99 24.12
N VAL A 451 -8.91 3.29 23.04
CA VAL A 451 -9.36 4.07 21.88
C VAL A 451 -8.79 3.44 20.61
N ASP A 452 -9.49 3.61 19.50
CA ASP A 452 -9.01 3.17 18.20
C ASP A 452 -7.63 3.75 17.88
N SER A 453 -6.80 3.01 17.14
CA SER A 453 -5.42 3.39 16.82
C SER A 453 -5.32 4.75 16.11
N HIS A 454 -6.31 5.12 15.28
CA HIS A 454 -6.35 6.41 14.58
C HIS A 454 -6.67 7.61 15.50
N ARG A 455 -7.13 7.35 16.73
CA ARG A 455 -7.42 8.38 17.76
C ARG A 455 -6.41 8.35 18.90
N TRP A 456 -5.39 7.49 18.82
CA TRP A 456 -4.35 7.41 19.83
C TRP A 456 -3.35 8.56 19.65
N PHE A 457 -3.41 9.54 20.55
CA PHE A 457 -2.54 10.71 20.55
C PHE A 457 -1.62 10.73 21.77
N ARG A 458 -0.30 10.61 21.55
CA ARG A 458 0.72 10.77 22.61
C ARG A 458 1.20 12.22 22.77
N GLY A 459 0.59 13.15 22.05
CA GLY A 459 0.95 14.56 22.02
C GLY A 459 1.94 14.91 20.91
N LYS A 460 1.92 16.19 20.50
CA LYS A 460 2.71 16.72 19.38
C LYS A 460 4.22 16.62 19.58
N ASP A 461 4.67 16.54 20.83
CA ASP A 461 6.09 16.47 21.16
C ASP A 461 6.63 15.05 21.25
N PHE A 462 5.78 14.02 21.13
CA PHE A 462 6.21 12.63 21.27
C PHE A 462 7.31 12.29 20.25
N TYR A 463 7.08 12.61 18.98
CA TYR A 463 8.05 12.33 17.94
C TYR A 463 9.30 13.22 18.06
N THR A 464 9.14 14.53 18.28
CA THR A 464 10.27 15.48 18.38
C THR A 464 11.19 15.18 19.56
N THR A 465 10.65 14.86 20.73
CA THR A 465 11.44 14.47 21.92
C THR A 465 12.21 13.17 21.72
N LYS A 466 11.70 12.24 20.90
CA LYS A 466 12.38 10.99 20.55
C LYS A 466 13.42 11.20 19.43
N ILE A 467 13.14 12.03 18.42
CA ILE A 467 14.15 12.40 17.40
C ILE A 467 15.33 13.12 18.03
N ALA A 468 15.10 14.10 18.91
CA ALA A 468 16.17 14.92 19.46
C ALA A 468 17.27 14.06 20.10
N LYS A 469 16.87 12.95 20.74
CA LYS A 469 17.79 11.93 21.28
C LYS A 469 18.53 11.14 20.19
N CYS A 470 17.86 10.84 19.07
CA CYS A 470 18.48 10.14 17.93
C CYS A 470 19.46 11.02 17.13
N ASN A 471 19.10 12.28 16.85
CA ASN A 471 19.93 13.21 16.06
C ASN A 471 21.25 13.56 16.76
N TYR A 472 21.25 13.67 18.10
CA TYR A 472 22.48 13.87 18.89
C TYR A 472 23.48 12.71 18.72
N THR A 473 22.98 11.51 18.40
CA THR A 473 23.80 10.30 18.28
C THR A 473 24.30 10.08 16.84
N LEU A 474 23.51 10.50 15.85
CA LEU A 474 23.91 10.47 14.43
C LEU A 474 25.00 11.50 14.11
N SER A 475 25.02 12.67 14.77
CA SER A 475 26.05 13.69 14.53
C SER A 475 27.39 13.39 15.21
N SER A 476 27.44 12.43 16.14
CA SER A 476 28.63 12.18 16.99
C SER A 476 29.40 10.89 16.65
N SER A 477 28.86 9.96 15.86
CA SER A 477 29.63 8.85 15.32
C SER A 477 28.96 8.20 14.10
N LEU A 478 29.57 8.31 12.92
CA LEU A 478 29.18 7.61 11.69
C LEU A 478 29.36 6.07 11.75
N SER A 479 29.70 5.50 12.91
CA SER A 479 30.12 4.09 13.01
C SER A 479 29.33 3.21 13.97
N LYS A 480 28.21 3.67 14.59
CA LYS A 480 27.38 2.79 15.42
C LYS A 480 25.86 2.99 15.24
N PRO A 481 25.09 1.90 15.05
CA PRO A 481 23.63 1.96 14.94
C PRO A 481 23.00 2.08 16.33
N ALA A 482 23.16 3.23 16.99
CA ALA A 482 22.62 3.44 18.34
C ALA A 482 21.10 3.68 18.36
N CYS A 483 20.50 4.10 17.24
CA CYS A 483 19.07 4.41 17.18
C CYS A 483 18.16 3.17 17.09
N ALA A 484 18.71 1.98 16.78
CA ALA A 484 17.91 0.79 16.50
C ALA A 484 17.66 -0.13 17.72
N SER A 485 18.32 0.12 18.87
CA SER A 485 18.39 -0.89 19.94
C SER A 485 18.14 -0.38 21.35
N THR A 486 17.76 0.89 21.57
CA THR A 486 17.43 1.33 22.94
C THR A 486 16.01 0.86 23.28
N PRO A 487 15.81 -0.10 24.21
CA PRO A 487 14.49 -0.49 24.64
C PRO A 487 13.80 0.73 25.27
N VAL A 488 12.66 1.10 24.70
CA VAL A 488 11.78 2.09 25.31
C VAL A 488 11.13 1.41 26.51
N HIS A 489 11.58 1.73 27.72
CA HIS A 489 10.72 1.53 28.89
C HIS A 489 9.48 2.40 28.68
N VAL A 490 8.34 1.74 28.42
CA VAL A 490 7.00 2.31 28.33
C VAL A 490 6.44 2.43 29.74
#